data_AF-A0A5Q5BK10-F1
#
_entry.id   AF-A0A5Q5BK10-F1
#
_cell.length_a   1.000
_cell.length_b   1.000
_cell.length_c   1.000
_cell.angle_alpha   90.00
_cell.angle_beta   90.00
_cell.angle_gamma   90.00
#
_symmetry.space_group_name_H-M   'P 1'
#
loop_
_entity.id
_entity.type
_entity.pdbx_description
1 polymer ?
#
loop_
_entity_poly.entity_id
_entity_poly.type
_entity_poly.pdbx_seq_one_letter_code
_entity_poly.pdbx_strand_id
1 'polypeptide(L)' 'MLNLAMIPLLNRPNELRTHIRGALNNGVTREEIREVFLQVAVYAGVPAAVDSFRIAREVFHEFDTE' A
#
# COMPACT_ATOMS: atom_id res chain seq x y z
N MET A 1 0.78 -8.27 -4.56
CA MET A 1 2.14 -7.69 -4.45
C MET A 1 2.45 -6.71 -5.56
N LEU A 2 2.50 -7.10 -6.84
CA LEU A 2 2.86 -6.17 -7.94
C LEU A 2 1.95 -4.93 -8.02
N ASN A 3 0.63 -5.08 -7.84
CA ASN A 3 -0.27 -3.92 -7.85
C ASN A 3 0.05 -2.91 -6.73
N LEU A 4 0.52 -3.39 -5.56
CA LEU A 4 0.94 -2.51 -4.46
C LEU A 4 2.23 -1.76 -4.78
N ALA A 5 3.08 -2.30 -5.65
CA ALA A 5 4.26 -1.60 -6.14
C ALA A 5 3.89 -0.59 -7.23
N MET A 6 3.05 -0.98 -8.21
CA MET A 6 2.80 -0.19 -9.43
C MET A 6 1.82 0.97 -9.23
N ILE A 7 0.75 0.79 -8.46
CA ILE A 7 -0.30 1.81 -8.30
C ILE A 7 0.23 3.11 -7.65
N PRO A 8 1.14 3.06 -6.65
CA PRO A 8 1.80 4.27 -6.15
C PRO A 8 2.49 5.11 -7.24
N LEU A 9 3.15 4.47 -8.22
CA LEU A 9 3.82 5.16 -9.33
C LEU A 9 2.83 5.89 -10.25
N LEU A 10 1.59 5.39 -10.34
CA LEU A 10 0.54 5.97 -11.18
C LEU A 10 -0.21 7.11 -10.47
N ASN A 11 0.11 7.39 -9.21
CA ASN A 11 -0.56 8.38 -8.37
C ASN A 11 -2.09 8.18 -8.34
N ARG A 12 -2.53 6.93 -8.11
CA ARG A 12 -3.95 6.54 -8.00
C ARG A 12 -4.29 6.12 -6.57
N PRO A 13 -4.43 7.06 -5.61
CA PRO A 13 -4.57 6.73 -4.19
C PRO A 13 -5.84 5.96 -3.85
N ASN A 14 -6.95 6.21 -4.56
CA ASN A 14 -8.19 5.46 -4.34
C ASN A 14 -8.07 4.01 -4.79
N GLU A 15 -7.40 3.75 -5.91
CA GLU A 15 -7.10 2.39 -6.37
C GLU A 15 -6.15 1.67 -5.41
N LEU A 16 -5.16 2.39 -4.87
CA LEU A 16 -4.22 1.82 -3.91
C LEU A 16 -4.94 1.33 -2.65
N ARG A 17 -5.90 2.11 -2.13
CA ARG A 17 -6.74 1.73 -0.99
C ARG A 17 -7.44 0.39 -1.23
N THR A 18 -8.14 0.26 -2.36
CA THR A 18 -8.84 -0.97 -2.75
C THR A 18 -7.90 -2.16 -2.83
N HIS A 19 -6.71 -1.97 -3.41
CA HIS A 19 -5.74 -3.04 -3.59
C HIS A 19 -5.02 -3.46 -2.31
N ILE A 20 -4.81 -2.53 -1.36
CA ILE A 20 -4.29 -2.88 -0.03
C ILE A 20 -5.31 -3.75 0.70
N ARG A 21 -6.59 -3.38 0.68
CA ARG A 21 -7.66 -4.19 1.29
C ARG A 21 -7.76 -5.58 0.65
N GLY A 22 -7.74 -5.63 -0.69
CA GLY A 22 -7.70 -6.90 -1.42
C GLY A 22 -6.47 -7.75 -1.10
N ALA A 23 -5.31 -7.13 -0.89
CA ALA A 23 -4.10 -7.85 -0.51
C ALA A 23 -4.22 -8.50 0.88
N LEU A 24 -4.77 -7.77 1.87
CA LEU A 24 -5.03 -8.32 3.21
C LEU A 24 -6.00 -9.49 3.16
N ASN A 25 -7.10 -9.37 2.40
CA ASN A 25 -8.05 -10.46 2.18
C ASN A 25 -7.42 -11.70 1.52
N ASN A 26 -6.39 -11.49 0.70
CA ASN A 26 -5.63 -12.57 0.06
C ASN A 26 -4.51 -13.13 0.95
N GLY A 27 -4.44 -12.74 2.22
CA GLY A 27 -3.46 -13.23 3.19
C GLY A 27 -2.09 -12.56 3.14
N VAL A 28 -1.93 -11.48 2.37
CA VAL A 28 -0.68 -10.69 2.39
C VAL A 28 -0.58 -9.98 3.74
N THR A 29 0.56 -10.12 4.39
CA THR A 29 0.80 -9.53 5.71
C THR A 29 1.06 -8.03 5.62
N ARG A 30 0.77 -7.30 6.69
CA ARG A 30 1.09 -5.86 6.79
C ARG A 30 2.59 -5.61 6.61
N GLU A 31 3.43 -6.53 7.05
CA GLU A 31 4.88 -6.42 6.92
C GLU A 31 5.32 -6.52 5.46
N GLU A 32 4.80 -7.50 4.71
CA GLU A 32 5.06 -7.61 3.26
C GLU A 32 4.59 -6.37 2.50
N ILE A 33 3.45 -5.78 2.89
CA ILE A 33 2.95 -4.53 2.29
C ILE A 33 3.93 -3.38 2.57
N ARG A 34 4.45 -3.26 3.79
CA ARG A 34 5.45 -2.24 4.15
C ARG A 34 6.74 -2.42 3.38
N GLU A 35 7.23 -3.64 3.23
CA GLU A 35 8.43 -3.96 2.44
C GLU A 35 8.28 -3.53 0.97
N VAL A 36 7.09 -3.73 0.39
CA VAL A 36 6.80 -3.20 -0.96
C VAL A 36 6.87 -1.68 -0.99
N PHE A 37 6.33 -0.98 0.01
CA PHE A 37 6.39 0.49 0.04
C PHE A 37 7.79 1.03 0.36
N LEU A 38 8.64 0.27 1.06
CA LEU A 38 10.07 0.57 1.16
C LEU A 38 10.75 0.49 -0.21
N GLN A 39 10.42 -0.51 -1.02
CA GLN A 39 10.87 -0.57 -2.43
C GLN A 39 10.36 0.63 -3.23
N VAL A 40 9.09 1.03 -3.06
CA VAL A 40 8.54 2.24 -3.70
C VAL A 40 9.36 3.48 -3.32
N ALA A 41 9.84 3.59 -2.07
CA ALA A 41 10.67 4.74 -1.67
C ALA A 41 11.99 4.81 -2.46
N VAL A 42 12.60 3.65 -2.72
CA VAL A 42 13.86 3.53 -3.46
C VAL A 42 13.66 3.78 -4.96
N TYR A 43 12.63 3.20 -5.56
CA TYR A 43 12.45 3.19 -7.02
C TYR A 43 11.53 4.27 -7.58
N ALA A 44 10.58 4.76 -6.77
CA ALA A 44 9.61 5.78 -7.16
C ALA A 44 9.73 7.07 -6.33
N GLY A 45 10.63 7.09 -5.34
CA GLY A 45 10.92 8.23 -4.50
C GLY A 45 10.14 8.24 -3.18
N VAL A 46 10.73 8.90 -2.18
CA VAL A 46 10.17 9.03 -0.82
C VAL A 46 8.74 9.59 -0.80
N PRO A 47 8.36 10.62 -1.59
CA PRO A 47 6.99 11.14 -1.56
C PRO A 47 5.91 10.09 -1.89
N ALA A 48 6.14 9.26 -2.92
CA ALA A 48 5.20 8.21 -3.32
C ALA A 48 5.05 7.13 -2.23
N ALA A 49 6.15 6.79 -1.57
CA ALA A 49 6.12 5.85 -0.45
C ALA A 49 5.40 6.43 0.77
N VAL A 50 5.64 7.69 1.13
CA VAL A 50 4.97 8.35 2.26
C VAL A 50 3.46 8.36 2.07
N ASP A 51 2.97 8.71 0.87
CA ASP A 51 1.55 8.63 0.55
C ASP A 51 1.01 7.20 0.63
N SER A 52 1.78 6.22 0.14
CA SER A 52 1.41 4.80 0.23
C SER A 52 1.30 4.32 1.69
N PHE A 53 2.25 4.69 2.55
CA PHE A 53 2.22 4.35 3.97
C PHE A 53 1.07 5.03 4.71
N ARG A 54 0.73 6.27 4.35
CA ARG A 54 -0.43 6.98 4.92
C ARG A 54 -1.73 6.24 4.59
N ILE A 55 -1.95 5.91 3.32
CA ILE A 55 -3.14 5.19 2.87
C ILE A 55 -3.18 3.79 3.52
N ALA A 56 -2.06 3.09 3.59
CA ALA A 56 -1.99 1.78 4.22
C ALA A 56 -2.39 1.80 5.70
N ARG A 57 -1.95 2.84 6.43
CA ARG A 57 -2.33 3.03 7.84
C ARG A 57 -3.83 3.23 8.00
N GLU A 58 -4.45 4.03 7.14
CA GLU A 58 -5.90 4.21 7.11
C GLU A 58 -6.62 2.88 6.86
N VAL A 59 -6.20 2.12 5.84
CA VAL A 59 -6.79 0.81 5.50
C VAL A 59 -6.60 -0.21 6.62
N PHE A 60 -5.42 -0.25 7.24
CA PHE A 60 -5.18 -1.18 8.35
C PHE A 60 -6.10 -0.90 9.54
N HIS A 61 -6.31 0.38 9.85
CA HIS A 61 -7.24 0.77 10.91
C HIS A 61 -8.68 0.39 10.55
N GLU A 62 -9.13 0.70 9.34
CA GLU A 62 -10.47 0.30 8.85
C GLU A 62 -10.67 -1.22 8.91
N PHE A 63 -9.66 -1.99 8.46
CA PHE A 63 -9.70 -3.45 8.41
C PHE A 63 -9.72 -4.10 9.80
N ASP A 64 -9.14 -3.46 10.82
CA ASP A 64 -9.19 -3.96 12.21
C ASP A 64 -10.53 -3.68 12.91
N THR A 65 -11.31 -2.72 12.39
CA THR A 65 -12.60 -2.32 12.95
C THR A 65 -13.81 -3.00 12.29
N GLU A 66 -13.60 -3.69 11.17
CA GLU A 66 -14.58 -4.53 10.46
C GLU A 66 -14.58 -5.96 11.03
#